data_AF-A0A2G6HJV8-F1
#
_entry.id   AF-A0A2G6HJV8-F1
#
_cell.length_a   1.000
_cell.length_b   1.000
_cell.length_c   1.000
_cell.angle_alpha   90.00
_cell.angle_beta   90.00
_cell.angle_gamma   90.00
#
_symmetry.space_group_name_H-M   'P 1'
#
loop_
_entity.id
_entity.type
_entity.pdbx_description
1 polymer ?
#
loop_
_entity_poly.entity_id
_entity_poly.type
_entity_poly.pdbx_seq_one_letter_code
_entity_poly.pdbx_strand_id
1 'polypeptide(L)'
;MAAIVEKHDEQATRAELGATWRDAEGRCPNDLTPLLSVIRREAAEKAEALARAVGGLALQGQEVTTQAEPETTLLKAIQEGNEALVKANVQTDIVERTFKAGHVTKIYQAVDDEQIAQHGQTSEQVQFNTLKYANANPLLRERTIAEVTNMYYIDSLRRAGLLEENYAVVVSLCPEADDETLRRAGFFPESKSLSLQATTEEQGAITTESAFVAGVEASDAPRHDYEVAVQFAAHFGAEWSGLSDAEMIGHVLLIPKSAMPNGIVDLVKLWDDMAGGTFFGQLKPRQDYAAYLEVCRARERALEPTAERVVAELMSLSPVLKTPLEATNALSKIAEKHMLDRALIDHSIDARVFGAKAAMDLAEARFHYERGNMQQVQSAMNSARKNARSGSCASGASISNENSPYNDDGTLKTVEQIEREREEKDPSDDSDEYGPLTFYCTEGHKNTRRRGELLTACKHQPCKPGSVGCSGTELAQAASQEGQKKSVSGSELLIEALKKLVSKDAKIPQQPAQNPKKLRRSDLTLAA
;
A
#
# COMPACT_ATOMS: atom_id res chain seq x y z
N MET A 1 -13.22 30.49 13.04
CA MET A 1 -14.70 30.38 13.07
C MET A 1 -15.24 29.52 11.93
N ALA A 2 -14.84 29.71 10.66
CA ALA A 2 -15.26 28.82 9.55
C ALA A 2 -14.87 27.33 9.78
N ALA A 3 -13.62 27.05 10.18
CA ALA A 3 -13.18 25.69 10.52
C ALA A 3 -13.85 25.06 11.78
N ILE A 4 -14.44 25.89 12.65
CA ILE A 4 -15.18 25.41 13.84
C ILE A 4 -16.61 25.04 13.45
N VAL A 5 -17.20 25.73 12.47
CA VAL A 5 -18.52 25.42 11.91
C VAL A 5 -18.47 24.13 11.09
N GLU A 6 -17.40 23.92 10.32
CA GLU A 6 -17.20 22.69 9.51
C GLU A 6 -17.01 21.44 10.39
N LYS A 7 -16.22 21.52 11.47
CA LYS A 7 -16.08 20.42 12.45
C LYS A 7 -17.38 20.09 13.19
N HIS A 8 -18.22 21.09 13.46
CA HIS A 8 -19.52 20.88 14.11
C HIS A 8 -20.54 20.20 13.17
N ASP A 9 -20.52 20.53 11.87
CA ASP A 9 -21.39 19.90 10.87
C ASP A 9 -20.98 18.43 10.61
N GLU A 10 -19.67 18.13 10.56
CA GLU A 10 -19.21 16.73 10.46
C GLU A 10 -19.59 15.90 11.68
N GLN A 11 -19.42 16.43 12.90
CA GLN A 11 -19.80 15.72 14.12
C GLN A 11 -21.32 15.50 14.24
N ALA A 12 -22.13 16.46 13.79
CA ALA A 12 -23.59 16.32 13.75
C ALA A 12 -24.03 15.25 12.72
N THR A 13 -23.45 15.27 11.52
CA THR A 13 -23.72 14.27 10.48
C THR A 13 -23.29 12.86 10.91
N ARG A 14 -22.20 12.74 11.68
CA ARG A 14 -21.70 11.47 12.23
C ARG A 14 -22.57 10.89 13.35
N ALA A 15 -23.03 11.72 14.28
CA ALA A 15 -23.99 11.31 15.31
C ALA A 15 -25.32 10.90 14.68
N GLU A 16 -25.76 11.61 13.64
CA GLU A 16 -26.95 11.26 12.87
C GLU A 16 -26.77 9.97 12.08
N LEU A 17 -25.64 9.73 11.38
CA LEU A 17 -25.39 8.45 10.70
C LEU A 17 -25.35 7.28 11.71
N GLY A 18 -24.55 7.38 12.77
CA GLY A 18 -24.48 6.33 13.81
C GLY A 18 -25.82 6.04 14.49
N ALA A 19 -26.66 7.06 14.69
CA ALA A 19 -27.98 6.95 15.32
C ALA A 19 -29.12 6.58 14.34
N THR A 20 -28.98 6.87 13.04
CA THR A 20 -30.02 6.56 12.03
C THR A 20 -29.94 5.14 11.49
N TRP A 21 -28.76 4.50 11.55
CA TRP A 21 -28.58 3.14 11.04
C TRP A 21 -28.86 2.05 12.06
N ARG A 22 -28.87 2.37 13.35
CA ARG A 22 -29.37 1.47 14.38
C ARG A 22 -30.88 1.63 14.47
N ASP A 23 -31.61 0.52 14.61
CA ASP A 23 -33.05 0.62 14.89
C ASP A 23 -33.29 1.34 16.23
N ALA A 24 -34.54 1.65 16.55
CA ALA A 24 -34.91 2.32 17.80
C ALA A 24 -34.47 1.55 19.07
N GLU A 25 -34.03 0.30 18.93
CA GLU A 25 -33.53 -0.59 19.99
C GLU A 25 -31.99 -0.70 19.98
N GLY A 26 -31.28 0.03 19.11
CA GLY A 26 -29.82 0.03 19.01
C GLY A 26 -29.23 -1.13 18.18
N ARG A 27 -30.07 -1.92 17.51
CA ARG A 27 -29.62 -3.08 16.70
C ARG A 27 -29.18 -2.65 15.32
N CYS A 28 -28.10 -3.25 14.82
CA CYS A 28 -27.75 -3.15 13.41
C CYS A 28 -28.80 -3.88 12.56
N PRO A 29 -29.17 -3.37 11.37
CA PRO A 29 -29.98 -4.10 10.41
C PRO A 29 -29.29 -5.44 10.08
N ASN A 30 -30.07 -6.50 9.89
CA ASN A 30 -29.53 -7.81 9.48
C ASN A 30 -28.81 -7.77 8.11
N ASP A 31 -29.05 -6.72 7.33
CA ASP A 31 -28.39 -6.47 6.04
C ASP A 31 -27.58 -5.17 6.11
N LEU A 32 -26.25 -5.31 6.14
CA LEU A 32 -25.31 -4.18 6.13
C LEU A 32 -25.06 -3.64 4.72
N THR A 33 -25.59 -4.26 3.66
CA THR A 33 -25.27 -3.93 2.26
C THR A 33 -25.49 -2.45 1.92
N PRO A 34 -26.62 -1.80 2.29
CA PRO A 34 -26.80 -0.38 2.00
C PRO A 34 -25.75 0.51 2.68
N LEU A 35 -25.43 0.24 3.94
CA LEU A 35 -24.43 0.98 4.69
C LEU A 35 -23.03 0.83 4.07
N LEU A 36 -22.62 -0.41 3.79
CA LEU A 36 -21.32 -0.70 3.18
C LEU A 36 -21.20 -0.03 1.79
N SER A 37 -22.28 0.05 1.03
CA SER A 37 -22.29 0.74 -0.28
C SER A 37 -22.06 2.24 -0.17
N VAL A 38 -22.65 2.89 0.85
CA VAL A 38 -22.45 4.33 1.12
C VAL A 38 -21.01 4.57 1.57
N ILE A 39 -20.53 3.80 2.55
CA ILE A 39 -19.16 3.93 3.06
C ILE A 39 -18.14 3.74 1.93
N ARG A 40 -18.36 2.75 1.04
CA ARG A 40 -17.47 2.49 -0.11
C ARG A 40 -17.44 3.66 -1.08
N ARG A 41 -18.60 4.25 -1.40
CA ARG A 41 -18.68 5.41 -2.28
C ARG A 41 -17.92 6.61 -1.69
N GLU A 42 -18.15 6.93 -0.43
CA GLU A 42 -17.47 8.03 0.26
C GLU A 42 -15.95 7.82 0.31
N ALA A 43 -15.50 6.60 0.58
CA ALA A 43 -14.08 6.25 0.57
C ALA A 43 -13.44 6.46 -0.82
N ALA A 44 -14.13 6.06 -1.89
CA ALA A 44 -13.67 6.26 -3.26
C ALA A 44 -13.61 7.76 -3.64
N GLU A 45 -14.62 8.55 -3.25
CA GLU A 45 -14.64 10.01 -3.47
C GLU A 45 -13.47 10.72 -2.77
N LYS A 46 -13.15 10.32 -1.52
CA LYS A 46 -12.00 10.84 -0.76
C LYS A 46 -10.68 10.43 -1.38
N ALA A 47 -10.54 9.17 -1.79
CA ALA A 47 -9.33 8.69 -2.47
C ALA A 47 -9.07 9.43 -3.79
N GLU A 48 -10.11 9.66 -4.58
CA GLU A 48 -10.00 10.43 -5.82
C GLU A 48 -9.66 11.91 -5.54
N ALA A 49 -10.23 12.51 -4.50
CA ALA A 49 -9.88 13.86 -4.08
C ALA A 49 -8.40 13.98 -3.69
N LEU A 50 -7.88 13.03 -2.90
CA LEU A 50 -6.47 12.98 -2.52
C LEU A 50 -5.56 12.81 -3.74
N ALA A 51 -5.90 11.87 -4.63
CA ALA A 51 -5.15 11.63 -5.87
C ALA A 51 -5.12 12.87 -6.80
N ARG A 52 -6.24 13.60 -6.91
CA ARG A 52 -6.31 14.87 -7.64
C ARG A 52 -5.46 15.95 -6.98
N ALA A 53 -5.50 16.06 -5.66
CA ALA A 53 -4.68 17.03 -4.93
C ALA A 53 -3.18 16.80 -5.18
N VAL A 54 -2.72 15.55 -5.05
CA VAL A 54 -1.33 15.15 -5.34
C VAL A 54 -0.96 15.41 -6.82
N GLY A 55 -1.85 15.06 -7.76
CA GLY A 55 -1.62 15.29 -9.19
C GLY A 55 -1.57 16.77 -9.58
N GLY A 56 -2.42 17.61 -8.98
CA GLY A 56 -2.41 19.06 -9.18
C GLY A 56 -1.10 19.70 -8.71
N LEU A 57 -0.60 19.29 -7.54
CA LEU A 57 0.70 19.72 -7.01
C LEU A 57 1.85 19.35 -7.96
N ALA A 58 1.81 18.15 -8.54
CA ALA A 58 2.83 17.70 -9.50
C ALA A 58 2.86 18.53 -10.80
N LEU A 59 1.71 19.08 -11.23
CA LEU A 59 1.62 19.90 -12.45
C LEU A 59 2.03 21.36 -12.22
N GLN A 60 1.72 21.91 -11.04
CA GLN A 60 1.95 23.32 -10.74
C GLN A 60 3.38 23.62 -10.30
N GLY A 61 4.18 22.59 -9.99
CA GLY A 61 5.53 22.78 -9.45
C GLY A 61 5.55 23.61 -8.16
N GLN A 62 4.41 23.73 -7.49
CA GLN A 62 4.28 24.45 -6.24
C GLN A 62 4.77 23.54 -5.11
N GLU A 63 5.67 24.08 -4.27
CA GLU A 63 5.90 23.53 -2.95
C GLU A 63 4.56 23.46 -2.21
N VAL A 64 4.34 22.34 -1.53
CA VAL A 64 3.12 22.06 -0.78
C VAL A 64 3.01 23.07 0.36
N THR A 65 2.28 24.16 0.12
CA THR A 65 2.01 25.22 1.11
C THR A 65 0.68 25.01 1.83
N THR A 66 0.01 23.88 1.60
CA THR A 66 -1.15 23.52 2.43
C THR A 66 -0.70 23.49 3.88
N GLN A 67 -1.46 24.15 4.76
CA GLN A 67 -1.29 24.15 6.23
C GLN A 67 -1.42 22.75 6.87
N ALA A 68 -1.28 21.69 6.09
CA ALA A 68 -1.14 20.32 6.56
C ALA A 68 0.08 20.28 7.49
N GLU A 69 -0.11 19.66 8.64
CA GLU A 69 0.93 19.51 9.64
C GLU A 69 2.24 19.00 9.02
N PRO A 70 3.40 19.47 9.51
CA PRO A 70 4.68 19.23 8.86
C PRO A 70 4.90 17.73 8.66
N GLU A 71 4.94 17.30 7.40
CA GLU A 71 5.11 15.91 6.97
C GLU A 71 6.18 15.23 7.85
N THR A 72 5.76 14.26 8.67
CA THR A 72 6.70 13.45 9.43
C THR A 72 7.34 12.48 8.44
N THR A 73 8.44 12.85 7.80
CA THR A 73 9.19 11.99 6.87
C THR A 73 10.24 11.17 7.61
N LEU A 74 10.76 10.10 7.00
CA LEU A 74 11.91 9.36 7.54
C LEU A 74 13.12 10.28 7.75
N LEU A 75 13.35 11.22 6.82
CA LEU A 75 14.41 12.24 6.96
C LEU A 75 14.22 13.05 8.24
N LYS A 76 13.01 13.59 8.46
CA LYS A 76 12.71 14.38 9.65
C LYS A 76 12.90 13.56 10.92
N ALA A 77 12.45 12.30 10.93
CA ALA A 77 12.66 11.38 12.05
C ALA A 77 14.15 11.19 12.39
N ILE A 78 15.00 11.03 11.36
CA ILE A 78 16.45 10.91 11.52
C ILE A 78 17.04 12.21 12.08
N GLN A 79 16.68 13.36 11.50
CA GLN A 79 17.20 14.67 11.91
C GLN A 79 16.78 15.08 13.32
N GLU A 80 15.57 14.68 13.75
CA GLU A 80 15.05 14.96 15.09
C GLU A 80 15.52 13.97 16.15
N GLY A 81 16.26 12.91 15.78
CA GLY A 81 16.65 11.89 16.76
C GLY A 81 15.52 10.94 17.16
N ASN A 82 14.43 10.85 16.38
CA ASN A 82 13.27 10.02 16.69
C ASN A 82 13.54 8.54 16.37
N GLU A 83 14.34 7.91 17.22
CA GLU A 83 14.80 6.52 17.05
C GLU A 83 13.64 5.53 16.92
N ALA A 84 12.53 5.74 17.63
CA ALA A 84 11.37 4.84 17.58
C ALA A 84 10.73 4.78 16.18
N LEU A 85 10.55 5.94 15.52
CA LEU A 85 10.01 6.01 14.17
C LEU A 85 11.01 5.48 13.13
N VAL A 86 12.30 5.78 13.29
CA VAL A 86 13.35 5.23 12.42
C VAL A 86 13.40 3.71 12.53
N LYS A 87 13.37 3.18 13.75
CA LYS A 87 13.36 1.73 14.03
C LYS A 87 12.16 1.03 13.43
N ALA A 88 10.98 1.63 13.51
CA ALA A 88 9.79 1.05 12.89
C ALA A 88 9.91 0.95 11.36
N ASN A 89 10.40 2.01 10.70
CA ASN A 89 10.65 1.98 9.25
C ASN A 89 11.68 0.92 8.88
N VAL A 90 12.76 0.80 9.67
CA VAL A 90 13.78 -0.24 9.50
C VAL A 90 13.19 -1.64 9.67
N GLN A 91 12.40 -1.88 10.72
CA GLN A 91 11.80 -3.19 11.00
C GLN A 91 10.86 -3.64 9.88
N THR A 92 10.00 -2.73 9.40
CA THR A 92 9.15 -3.01 8.23
C THR A 92 10.01 -3.34 7.01
N ASP A 93 11.03 -2.53 6.73
CA ASP A 93 11.86 -2.70 5.54
C ASP A 93 12.66 -4.02 5.55
N ILE A 94 13.26 -4.39 6.69
CA ILE A 94 13.98 -5.68 6.79
C ILE A 94 13.04 -6.88 6.71
N VAL A 95 11.85 -6.84 7.34
CA VAL A 95 10.89 -7.95 7.31
C VAL A 95 10.40 -8.18 5.89
N GLU A 96 9.98 -7.11 5.23
CA GLU A 96 9.54 -7.16 3.84
C GLU A 96 10.65 -7.68 2.93
N ARG A 97 11.88 -7.16 3.01
CA ARG A 97 13.04 -7.64 2.22
C ARG A 97 13.35 -9.11 2.42
N THR A 98 13.12 -9.63 3.62
CA THR A 98 13.50 -11.00 4.00
C THR A 98 12.45 -12.02 3.57
N PHE A 99 11.17 -11.69 3.77
CA PHE A 99 10.10 -12.68 3.69
C PHE A 99 9.12 -12.35 2.56
N LYS A 100 9.30 -13.01 1.42
CA LYS A 100 8.43 -12.79 0.24
C LYS A 100 7.23 -13.70 0.22
N ALA A 101 7.29 -14.86 0.89
CA ALA A 101 6.16 -15.76 1.06
C ALA A 101 6.41 -16.63 2.30
N GLY A 102 5.34 -17.16 2.89
CA GLY A 102 5.47 -18.02 4.07
C GLY A 102 5.80 -17.25 5.33
N HIS A 103 5.26 -16.04 5.49
CA HIS A 103 5.45 -15.23 6.68
C HIS A 103 4.18 -14.46 7.03
N VAL A 104 3.96 -14.29 8.33
CA VAL A 104 2.88 -13.48 8.90
C VAL A 104 3.49 -12.42 9.80
N THR A 105 3.04 -11.18 9.63
CA THR A 105 3.39 -10.06 10.50
C THR A 105 2.13 -9.45 11.12
N LYS A 106 2.28 -8.81 12.28
CA LYS A 106 1.19 -8.15 13.02
C LYS A 106 1.64 -6.75 13.41
N ILE A 107 0.91 -5.74 12.93
CA ILE A 107 1.20 -4.33 13.16
C ILE A 107 0.10 -3.76 14.05
N TYR A 108 0.50 -3.06 15.10
CA TYR A 108 -0.39 -2.29 15.96
C TYR A 108 -0.30 -0.81 15.61
N GLN A 109 -1.45 -0.17 15.45
CA GLN A 109 -1.60 1.23 15.06
C GLN A 109 -2.45 1.92 16.14
N ALA A 110 -1.97 3.07 16.60
CA ALA A 110 -2.71 3.88 17.55
C ALA A 110 -3.83 4.64 16.82
N VAL A 111 -4.89 4.98 17.55
CA VAL A 111 -5.90 5.93 17.08
C VAL A 111 -5.66 7.23 17.82
N ASP A 112 -5.22 8.26 17.11
CA ASP A 112 -4.94 9.60 17.64
C ASP A 112 -5.85 10.62 16.94
N ASP A 113 -6.51 11.49 17.71
CA ASP A 113 -7.47 12.49 17.20
C ASP A 113 -8.44 11.94 16.14
N GLU A 114 -9.00 10.75 16.39
CA GLU A 114 -9.90 10.02 15.48
C GLU A 114 -9.28 9.55 14.14
N GLN A 115 -7.96 9.60 14.01
CA GLN A 115 -7.22 9.11 12.84
C GLN A 115 -6.37 7.89 13.20
N ILE A 116 -6.23 6.98 12.24
CA ILE A 116 -5.32 5.85 12.37
C ILE A 116 -3.90 6.39 12.16
N ALA A 117 -3.08 6.29 13.19
CA ALA A 117 -1.70 6.74 13.19
C ALA A 117 -0.76 5.57 13.49
N GLN A 118 0.30 5.50 12.69
CA GLN A 118 1.37 4.54 12.88
C GLN A 118 2.67 5.31 13.07
N HIS A 119 3.27 5.18 14.26
CA HIS A 119 4.53 5.83 14.62
C HIS A 119 4.55 7.37 14.45
N GLY A 120 3.40 8.04 14.63
CA GLY A 120 3.29 9.50 14.48
C GLY A 120 3.10 9.97 13.03
N GLN A 121 2.82 9.05 12.11
CA GLN A 121 2.33 9.34 10.76
C GLN A 121 0.88 8.89 10.65
N THR A 122 0.01 9.74 10.11
CA THR A 122 -1.37 9.37 9.80
C THR A 122 -1.39 8.50 8.55
N SER A 123 -2.37 7.59 8.42
CA SER A 123 -2.49 6.78 7.21
C SER A 123 -2.61 7.65 5.95
N GLU A 124 -3.28 8.81 6.04
CA GLU A 124 -3.40 9.75 4.92
C GLU A 124 -2.05 10.34 4.50
N GLN A 125 -1.17 10.69 5.45
CA GLN A 125 0.20 11.15 5.15
C GLN A 125 1.01 10.05 4.45
N VAL A 126 0.89 8.81 4.90
CA VAL A 126 1.56 7.66 4.27
C VAL A 126 1.08 7.52 2.82
N GLN A 127 -0.24 7.51 2.59
CA GLN A 127 -0.82 7.34 1.27
C GLN A 127 -0.58 8.54 0.32
N PHE A 128 -0.57 9.76 0.85
CA PHE A 128 -0.21 10.96 0.11
C PHE A 128 1.21 10.84 -0.45
N ASN A 129 2.16 10.42 0.39
CA ASN A 129 3.54 10.18 -0.01
C ASN A 129 3.62 9.07 -1.07
N THR A 130 2.93 7.95 -0.88
CA THR A 130 2.91 6.86 -1.86
C THR A 130 2.38 7.34 -3.22
N LEU A 131 1.24 8.06 -3.25
CA LEU A 131 0.66 8.61 -4.49
C LEU A 131 1.62 9.56 -5.22
N LYS A 132 2.39 10.37 -4.47
CA LYS A 132 3.36 11.33 -5.03
C LYS A 132 4.41 10.63 -5.90
N TYR A 133 4.83 9.42 -5.51
CA TYR A 133 5.84 8.64 -6.23
C TYR A 133 5.24 7.61 -7.20
N ALA A 134 4.06 7.05 -6.90
CA ALA A 134 3.38 6.08 -7.75
C ALA A 134 2.97 6.65 -9.12
N ASN A 135 2.74 7.97 -9.22
CA ASN A 135 2.37 8.63 -10.47
C ASN A 135 3.35 8.43 -11.64
N ALA A 136 4.60 8.03 -11.37
CA ALA A 136 5.59 7.72 -12.41
C ALA A 136 5.38 6.35 -13.08
N ASN A 137 4.61 5.45 -12.45
CA ASN A 137 4.36 4.09 -12.94
C ASN A 137 2.84 3.82 -12.99
N PRO A 138 2.24 3.67 -14.19
CA PRO A 138 0.81 3.40 -14.33
C PRO A 138 0.32 2.20 -13.52
N LEU A 139 1.11 1.11 -13.45
CA LEU A 139 0.77 -0.08 -12.67
C LEU A 139 0.65 0.22 -11.17
N LEU A 140 1.50 1.10 -10.65
CA LEU A 140 1.47 1.49 -9.24
C LEU A 140 0.39 2.51 -8.96
N ARG A 141 0.07 3.39 -9.91
CA ARG A 141 -0.93 4.44 -9.71
C ARG A 141 -2.32 3.85 -9.42
N GLU A 142 -2.81 2.94 -10.25
CA GLU A 142 -4.13 2.33 -10.06
C GLU A 142 -4.21 1.55 -8.75
N ARG A 143 -3.18 0.74 -8.48
CA ARG A 143 -3.02 0.04 -7.21
C ARG A 143 -3.03 0.97 -6.00
N THR A 144 -2.24 2.04 -6.05
CA THR A 144 -2.14 3.00 -4.94
C THR A 144 -3.48 3.67 -4.69
N ILE A 145 -4.24 4.01 -5.73
CA ILE A 145 -5.60 4.57 -5.58
C ILE A 145 -6.54 3.56 -4.89
N ALA A 146 -6.45 2.27 -5.24
CA ALA A 146 -7.21 1.22 -4.56
C ALA A 146 -6.79 1.08 -3.08
N GLU A 147 -5.49 1.14 -2.77
CA GLU A 147 -4.96 1.13 -1.40
C GLU A 147 -5.43 2.35 -0.59
N VAL A 148 -5.44 3.56 -1.18
CA VAL A 148 -6.00 4.78 -0.57
C VAL A 148 -7.50 4.63 -0.31
N THR A 149 -8.23 4.03 -1.26
CA THR A 149 -9.67 3.75 -1.09
C THR A 149 -9.91 2.82 0.08
N ASN A 150 -9.12 1.75 0.20
CA ASN A 150 -9.19 0.83 1.33
C ASN A 150 -8.90 1.53 2.66
N MET A 151 -7.90 2.41 2.72
CA MET A 151 -7.59 3.18 3.92
C MET A 151 -8.81 3.97 4.41
N TYR A 152 -9.44 4.77 3.53
CA TYR A 152 -10.64 5.53 3.91
C TYR A 152 -11.84 4.63 4.24
N TYR A 153 -11.97 3.50 3.54
CA TYR A 153 -13.02 2.52 3.80
C TYR A 153 -12.85 1.90 5.19
N ILE A 154 -11.65 1.44 5.54
CA ILE A 154 -11.31 0.84 6.84
C ILE A 154 -11.51 1.85 7.97
N ASP A 155 -11.05 3.10 7.82
CA ASP A 155 -11.30 4.14 8.83
C ASP A 155 -12.80 4.39 9.04
N SER A 156 -13.59 4.34 7.97
CA SER A 156 -15.03 4.51 8.05
C SER A 156 -15.74 3.30 8.69
N LEU A 157 -15.28 2.07 8.41
CA LEU A 157 -15.73 0.85 9.09
C LEU A 157 -15.45 0.90 10.59
N ARG A 158 -14.25 1.39 10.98
CA ARG A 158 -13.87 1.62 12.37
C ARG A 158 -14.81 2.62 13.04
N ARG A 159 -15.02 3.79 12.42
CA ARG A 159 -15.93 4.83 12.96
C ARG A 159 -17.37 4.33 13.09
N ALA A 160 -17.79 3.38 12.26
CA ALA A 160 -19.09 2.73 12.37
C ALA A 160 -19.15 1.62 13.45
N GLY A 161 -18.05 1.33 14.16
CA GLY A 161 -17.94 0.25 15.15
C GLY A 161 -17.93 -1.15 14.54
N LEU A 162 -17.79 -1.28 13.21
CA LEU A 162 -17.88 -2.57 12.53
C LEU A 162 -16.62 -3.42 12.73
N LEU A 163 -15.47 -2.80 13.01
CA LEU A 163 -14.21 -3.52 13.26
C LEU A 163 -14.10 -4.10 14.68
N GLU A 164 -15.03 -3.77 15.58
CA GLU A 164 -15.08 -4.39 16.91
C GLU A 164 -15.44 -5.88 16.83
N GLU A 165 -16.31 -6.24 15.89
CA GLU A 165 -16.85 -7.61 15.72
C GLU A 165 -16.35 -8.30 14.43
N ASN A 166 -15.66 -7.57 13.55
CA ASN A 166 -15.25 -8.07 12.24
C ASN A 166 -13.79 -7.73 11.93
N TYR A 167 -13.24 -8.47 10.96
CA TYR A 167 -12.04 -8.13 10.21
C TYR A 167 -12.43 -7.48 8.89
N ALA A 168 -11.80 -6.36 8.55
CA ALA A 168 -11.72 -5.86 7.18
C ALA A 168 -10.57 -6.58 6.47
N VAL A 169 -10.90 -7.36 5.45
CA VAL A 169 -9.97 -8.24 4.75
C VAL A 169 -9.71 -7.74 3.34
N VAL A 170 -8.43 -7.60 3.00
CA VAL A 170 -7.94 -7.14 1.70
C VAL A 170 -7.06 -8.24 1.10
N VAL A 171 -7.29 -8.54 -0.18
CA VAL A 171 -6.44 -9.42 -0.99
C VAL A 171 -5.67 -8.57 -1.98
N SER A 172 -4.35 -8.65 -1.92
CA SER A 172 -3.47 -7.80 -2.71
C SER A 172 -2.55 -8.62 -3.59
N LEU A 173 -3.00 -8.89 -4.81
CA LEU A 173 -2.29 -9.70 -5.80
C LEU A 173 -1.08 -8.97 -6.38
N CYS A 174 -0.10 -9.74 -6.88
CA CYS A 174 0.94 -9.19 -7.73
C CYS A 174 0.31 -8.75 -9.08
N PRO A 175 0.61 -7.56 -9.63
CA PRO A 175 0.08 -7.16 -10.92
C PRO A 175 0.50 -8.10 -12.05
N GLU A 176 -0.38 -8.29 -13.02
CA GLU A 176 -0.06 -8.97 -14.27
C GLU A 176 0.87 -8.10 -15.13
N ALA A 177 2.16 -8.42 -15.10
CA ALA A 177 3.20 -7.77 -15.89
C ALA A 177 4.41 -8.70 -16.07
N ASP A 178 5.27 -8.38 -17.04
CA ASP A 178 6.51 -9.10 -17.24
C ASP A 178 7.47 -8.92 -16.04
N ASP A 179 8.40 -9.86 -15.88
CA ASP A 179 9.29 -9.92 -14.73
C ASP A 179 10.17 -8.68 -14.58
N GLU A 180 10.58 -8.05 -15.68
CA GLU A 180 11.42 -6.87 -15.62
C GLU A 180 10.61 -5.65 -15.18
N THR A 181 9.38 -5.51 -15.68
CA THR A 181 8.44 -4.49 -15.20
C THR A 181 8.13 -4.66 -13.72
N LEU A 182 7.86 -5.88 -13.26
CA LEU A 182 7.61 -6.18 -11.85
C LEU A 182 8.83 -5.89 -10.97
N ARG A 183 10.02 -6.33 -11.38
CA ARG A 183 11.26 -6.07 -10.66
C ARG A 183 11.55 -4.57 -10.55
N ARG A 184 11.36 -3.83 -11.64
CA ARG A 184 11.50 -2.36 -11.64
C ARG A 184 10.46 -1.67 -10.78
N ALA A 185 9.27 -2.24 -10.67
CA ALA A 185 8.22 -1.76 -9.79
C ALA A 185 8.43 -2.18 -8.33
N GLY A 186 9.40 -3.05 -8.01
CA GLY A 186 9.69 -3.50 -6.64
C GLY A 186 8.90 -4.74 -6.19
N PHE A 187 8.23 -5.44 -7.12
CA PHE A 187 7.60 -6.74 -6.87
C PHE A 187 8.60 -7.90 -7.00
N PHE A 188 8.16 -9.09 -6.58
CA PHE A 188 8.95 -10.33 -6.60
C PHE A 188 8.48 -11.22 -7.74
N PRO A 189 9.05 -11.07 -8.95
CA PRO A 189 8.58 -11.82 -10.11
C PRO A 189 8.72 -13.35 -9.91
N GLU A 190 9.69 -13.80 -9.13
CA GLU A 190 9.98 -15.22 -8.92
C GLU A 190 8.89 -15.94 -8.10
N SER A 191 8.21 -15.23 -7.20
CA SER A 191 7.15 -15.78 -6.35
C SER A 191 5.77 -15.20 -6.62
N LYS A 192 5.68 -14.12 -7.41
CA LYS A 192 4.47 -13.32 -7.66
C LYS A 192 3.68 -13.11 -6.38
N SER A 193 4.40 -12.78 -5.30
CA SER A 193 3.84 -12.78 -3.96
C SER A 193 2.68 -11.82 -3.83
N LEU A 194 1.63 -12.28 -3.15
CA LEU A 194 0.47 -11.50 -2.76
C LEU A 194 0.46 -11.30 -1.25
N SER A 195 -0.34 -10.34 -0.80
CA SER A 195 -0.62 -10.11 0.62
C SER A 195 -2.10 -10.36 0.92
N LEU A 196 -2.37 -11.14 1.95
CA LEU A 196 -3.67 -11.19 2.62
C LEU A 196 -3.58 -10.34 3.87
N GLN A 197 -4.43 -9.32 3.99
CA GLN A 197 -4.42 -8.42 5.15
C GLN A 197 -5.75 -8.51 5.87
N ALA A 198 -5.71 -8.59 7.20
CA ALA A 198 -6.87 -8.58 8.07
C ALA A 198 -6.71 -7.48 9.11
N THR A 199 -7.52 -6.43 8.99
CA THR A 199 -7.50 -5.27 9.88
C THR A 199 -8.71 -5.30 10.82
N THR A 200 -8.50 -5.07 12.10
CA THR A 200 -9.55 -5.07 13.11
C THR A 200 -9.27 -4.08 14.23
N GLU A 201 -10.27 -3.80 15.06
CA GLU A 201 -10.12 -3.03 16.28
C GLU A 201 -9.97 -3.98 17.48
N GLU A 202 -8.91 -3.79 18.27
CA GLU A 202 -8.60 -4.55 19.46
C GLU A 202 -8.12 -3.59 20.55
N GLN A 203 -8.80 -3.55 21.70
CA GLN A 203 -8.43 -2.72 22.86
C GLN A 203 -8.31 -1.21 22.55
N GLY A 204 -9.17 -0.69 21.65
CA GLY A 204 -9.14 0.72 21.23
C GLY A 204 -7.99 1.09 20.30
N ALA A 205 -7.23 0.10 19.82
CA ALA A 205 -6.19 0.26 18.81
C ALA A 205 -6.60 -0.49 17.53
N ILE A 206 -6.00 -0.09 16.42
CA ILE A 206 -6.14 -0.81 15.16
C ILE A 206 -5.01 -1.80 15.02
N THR A 207 -5.36 -3.01 14.63
CA THR A 207 -4.42 -4.11 14.43
C THR A 207 -4.57 -4.62 13.01
N THR A 208 -3.47 -4.68 12.29
CA THR A 208 -3.42 -5.27 10.94
C THR A 208 -2.47 -6.46 10.94
N GLU A 209 -3.02 -7.63 10.65
CA GLU A 209 -2.25 -8.85 10.40
C GLU A 209 -2.08 -9.02 8.88
N SER A 210 -0.86 -9.27 8.43
CA SER A 210 -0.56 -9.47 7.00
C SER A 210 0.14 -10.81 6.80
N ALA A 211 -0.36 -11.62 5.87
CA ALA A 211 0.27 -12.86 5.44
C ALA A 211 0.80 -12.71 4.00
N PHE A 212 2.06 -13.08 3.79
CA PHE A 212 2.68 -13.11 2.47
C PHE A 212 2.56 -14.51 1.87
N VAL A 213 1.87 -14.61 0.75
CA VAL A 213 1.51 -15.88 0.10
C VAL A 213 2.08 -15.87 -1.32
N ALA A 214 2.66 -16.99 -1.78
CA ALA A 214 3.18 -17.07 -3.14
C ALA A 214 2.03 -17.17 -4.15
N GLY A 215 2.12 -16.42 -5.26
CA GLY A 215 1.14 -16.49 -6.35
C GLY A 215 1.46 -17.56 -7.41
N VAL A 216 2.64 -18.16 -7.30
CA VAL A 216 3.11 -19.29 -8.12
C VAL A 216 3.64 -20.40 -7.22
N GLU A 217 3.42 -21.65 -7.61
CA GLU A 217 3.86 -22.82 -6.82
C GLU A 217 5.39 -22.97 -6.79
N ALA A 218 6.04 -22.56 -7.88
CA ALA A 218 7.49 -22.58 -8.09
C ALA A 218 7.91 -21.41 -9.01
N SER A 219 9.21 -21.13 -9.06
CA SER A 219 9.76 -20.16 -10.03
C SER A 219 9.35 -20.59 -11.44
N ASP A 220 8.87 -19.64 -12.23
CA ASP A 220 8.44 -19.82 -13.63
C ASP A 220 7.16 -20.65 -13.81
N ALA A 221 6.50 -21.08 -12.73
CA ALA A 221 5.18 -21.70 -12.82
C ALA A 221 4.12 -20.64 -13.18
N PRO A 222 3.02 -21.02 -13.85
CA PRO A 222 1.89 -20.12 -14.07
C PRO A 222 1.33 -19.59 -12.74
N ARG A 223 0.80 -18.37 -12.79
CA ARG A 223 0.02 -17.81 -11.68
C ARG A 223 -1.22 -18.66 -11.43
N HIS A 224 -1.48 -18.93 -10.16
CA HIS A 224 -2.70 -19.61 -9.70
C HIS A 224 -3.50 -18.75 -8.71
N ASP A 225 -2.89 -17.68 -8.21
CA ASP A 225 -3.48 -16.77 -7.21
C ASP A 225 -4.75 -16.08 -7.68
N TYR A 226 -4.86 -15.72 -8.96
CA TYR A 226 -6.04 -15.05 -9.48
C TYR A 226 -7.31 -15.91 -9.35
N GLU A 227 -7.24 -17.17 -9.81
CA GLU A 227 -8.37 -18.10 -9.72
C GLU A 227 -8.73 -18.41 -8.26
N VAL A 228 -7.72 -18.52 -7.40
CA VAL A 228 -7.91 -18.71 -5.96
C VAL A 228 -8.56 -17.48 -5.33
N ALA A 229 -8.17 -16.26 -5.72
CA ALA A 229 -8.79 -15.02 -5.23
C ALA A 229 -10.27 -14.94 -5.59
N VAL A 230 -10.65 -15.33 -6.82
CA VAL A 230 -12.05 -15.38 -7.26
C VAL A 230 -12.85 -16.40 -6.42
N GLN A 231 -12.30 -17.59 -6.18
CA GLN A 231 -12.93 -18.60 -5.33
C GLN A 231 -13.05 -18.14 -3.87
N PHE A 232 -12.01 -17.48 -3.36
CA PHE A 232 -11.96 -16.92 -2.01
C PHE A 232 -13.04 -15.85 -1.82
N ALA A 233 -13.20 -14.92 -2.77
CA ALA A 233 -14.25 -13.92 -2.74
C ALA A 233 -15.65 -14.55 -2.79
N ALA A 234 -15.85 -15.52 -3.69
CA ALA A 234 -17.12 -16.23 -3.82
C ALA A 234 -17.51 -16.97 -2.54
N HIS A 235 -16.53 -17.51 -1.79
CA HIS A 235 -16.76 -18.12 -0.47
C HIS A 235 -17.38 -17.14 0.54
N PHE A 236 -17.05 -15.85 0.43
CA PHE A 236 -17.62 -14.78 1.26
C PHE A 236 -18.76 -14.01 0.56
N GLY A 237 -19.32 -14.55 -0.54
CA GLY A 237 -20.45 -13.96 -1.25
C GLY A 237 -20.12 -12.72 -2.09
N ALA A 238 -18.84 -12.50 -2.41
CA ALA A 238 -18.41 -11.43 -3.30
C ALA A 238 -18.09 -11.96 -4.71
N GLU A 239 -18.36 -11.15 -5.73
CA GLU A 239 -18.09 -11.49 -7.13
C GLU A 239 -16.87 -10.72 -7.63
N TRP A 240 -15.75 -11.42 -7.84
CA TRP A 240 -14.50 -10.82 -8.32
C TRP A 240 -14.10 -11.31 -9.73
N SER A 241 -14.93 -12.11 -10.40
CA SER A 241 -14.60 -12.53 -11.76
C SER A 241 -14.52 -11.34 -12.72
N GLY A 242 -13.45 -11.28 -13.51
CA GLY A 242 -13.23 -10.22 -14.49
C GLY A 242 -12.66 -8.93 -13.94
N LEU A 243 -12.46 -8.80 -12.62
CA LEU A 243 -11.71 -7.69 -12.03
C LEU A 243 -10.22 -7.84 -12.35
N SER A 244 -9.53 -6.72 -12.56
CA SER A 244 -8.07 -6.66 -12.60
C SER A 244 -7.44 -6.84 -11.22
N ASP A 245 -6.14 -7.14 -11.17
CA ASP A 245 -5.39 -7.26 -9.89
C ASP A 245 -5.52 -5.98 -9.03
N ALA A 246 -5.53 -4.81 -9.68
CA ALA A 246 -5.68 -3.51 -9.00
C ALA A 246 -7.10 -3.27 -8.49
N GLU A 247 -8.12 -3.66 -9.26
CA GLU A 247 -9.52 -3.56 -8.82
C GLU A 247 -9.77 -4.48 -7.63
N MET A 248 -9.32 -5.73 -7.65
CA MET A 248 -9.50 -6.68 -6.54
C MET A 248 -9.03 -6.12 -5.20
N ILE A 249 -7.92 -5.37 -5.18
CA ILE A 249 -7.41 -4.70 -3.98
C ILE A 249 -8.48 -3.79 -3.37
N GLY A 250 -9.22 -3.03 -4.17
CA GLY A 250 -10.25 -2.10 -3.70
C GLY A 250 -11.51 -2.76 -3.12
N HIS A 251 -11.62 -4.09 -3.17
CA HIS A 251 -12.76 -4.83 -2.64
C HIS A 251 -12.48 -5.41 -1.26
N VAL A 252 -12.64 -4.58 -0.22
CA VAL A 252 -12.57 -5.05 1.17
C VAL A 252 -13.75 -5.96 1.51
N LEU A 253 -13.46 -7.14 2.04
CA LEU A 253 -14.42 -8.08 2.61
C LEU A 253 -14.57 -7.83 4.12
N LEU A 254 -15.78 -7.92 4.65
CA LEU A 254 -16.02 -7.82 6.10
C LEU A 254 -16.34 -9.21 6.64
N ILE A 255 -15.43 -9.78 7.44
CA ILE A 255 -15.53 -11.16 7.94
C ILE A 255 -15.69 -11.15 9.46
N PRO A 256 -16.73 -11.79 10.03
CA PRO A 256 -16.91 -11.85 11.48
C PRO A 256 -15.72 -12.49 12.20
N LYS A 257 -15.30 -11.94 13.34
CA LYS A 257 -14.22 -12.51 14.17
C LYS A 257 -14.48 -13.96 14.57
N SER A 258 -15.75 -14.34 14.75
CA SER A 258 -16.16 -15.71 15.05
C SER A 258 -15.83 -16.72 13.93
N ALA A 259 -15.67 -16.27 12.69
CA ALA A 259 -15.26 -17.09 11.55
C ALA A 259 -13.73 -17.18 11.40
N MET A 260 -12.99 -16.30 12.07
CA MET A 260 -11.52 -16.23 12.07
C MET A 260 -10.97 -16.19 13.50
N PRO A 261 -11.25 -17.20 14.36
CA PRO A 261 -10.83 -17.18 15.76
C PRO A 261 -9.31 -17.12 15.96
N ASN A 262 -8.52 -17.48 14.94
CA ASN A 262 -7.06 -17.41 14.95
C ASN A 262 -6.52 -16.26 14.08
N GLY A 263 -7.38 -15.33 13.64
CA GLY A 263 -6.99 -14.19 12.81
C GLY A 263 -6.56 -14.60 11.39
N ILE A 264 -5.51 -13.95 10.87
CA ILE A 264 -5.10 -14.11 9.46
C ILE A 264 -4.75 -15.55 9.06
N VAL A 265 -4.29 -16.40 9.97
CA VAL A 265 -3.93 -17.79 9.63
C VAL A 265 -5.11 -18.64 9.22
N ASP A 266 -6.32 -18.33 9.69
CA ASP A 266 -7.52 -19.02 9.22
C ASP A 266 -7.77 -18.71 7.73
N LEU A 267 -7.46 -17.48 7.29
CA LEU A 267 -7.55 -17.11 5.88
C LEU A 267 -6.45 -17.76 5.04
N VAL A 268 -5.21 -17.82 5.54
CA VAL A 268 -4.13 -18.51 4.80
C VAL A 268 -4.46 -19.98 4.63
N LYS A 269 -4.98 -20.64 5.66
CA LYS A 269 -5.40 -22.04 5.58
C LYS A 269 -6.51 -22.23 4.54
N LEU A 270 -7.52 -21.37 4.55
CA LEU A 270 -8.61 -21.39 3.56
C LEU A 270 -8.08 -21.16 2.14
N TRP A 271 -7.17 -20.20 1.98
CA TRP A 271 -6.50 -19.92 0.70
C TRP A 271 -5.74 -21.14 0.18
N ASP A 272 -4.94 -21.77 1.04
CA ASP A 272 -4.16 -22.97 0.70
C ASP A 272 -5.05 -24.21 0.44
N ASP A 273 -6.25 -24.27 1.02
CA ASP A 273 -7.29 -25.27 0.67
C ASP A 273 -7.78 -25.07 -0.76
N MET A 274 -8.08 -23.83 -1.15
CA MET A 274 -8.53 -23.48 -2.50
C MET A 274 -7.41 -23.61 -3.54
N ALA A 275 -6.17 -23.36 -3.14
CA ALA A 275 -4.98 -23.51 -3.97
C ALA A 275 -4.51 -24.99 -4.10
N GLY A 276 -5.37 -25.97 -3.78
CA GLY A 276 -5.08 -27.38 -4.04
C GLY A 276 -4.17 -28.06 -3.00
N GLY A 277 -4.04 -27.52 -1.79
CA GLY A 277 -3.28 -28.17 -0.72
C GLY A 277 -1.89 -27.60 -0.47
N THR A 278 -1.61 -26.36 -0.88
CA THR A 278 -0.32 -25.69 -0.69
C THR A 278 -0.04 -25.31 0.78
N PHE A 279 1.11 -24.70 1.04
CA PHE A 279 1.43 -24.04 2.30
C PHE A 279 1.99 -22.65 2.02
N PHE A 280 1.21 -21.61 2.33
CA PHE A 280 1.42 -20.22 1.91
C PHE A 280 1.59 -20.09 0.39
N GLY A 281 0.74 -20.77 -0.38
CA GLY A 281 0.77 -20.76 -1.85
C GLY A 281 1.94 -21.52 -2.48
N GLN A 282 2.81 -22.12 -1.68
CA GLN A 282 3.96 -22.90 -2.16
C GLN A 282 3.65 -24.39 -2.16
N LEU A 283 4.24 -25.12 -3.11
CA LEU A 283 4.15 -26.58 -3.18
C LEU A 283 5.01 -27.23 -2.08
N LYS A 284 4.56 -27.09 -0.84
CA LYS A 284 5.18 -27.61 0.38
C LYS A 284 4.16 -28.40 1.19
N PRO A 285 4.59 -29.42 1.95
CA PRO A 285 3.70 -30.08 2.89
C PRO A 285 3.12 -29.06 3.87
N ARG A 286 1.82 -29.21 4.15
CA ARG A 286 1.15 -28.40 5.17
C ARG A 286 1.79 -28.58 6.53
N GLN A 287 1.80 -27.48 7.28
CA GLN A 287 2.27 -27.43 8.65
C GLN A 287 1.13 -26.97 9.55
N ASP A 288 1.36 -27.02 10.85
CA ASP A 288 0.49 -26.37 11.83
C ASP A 288 0.67 -24.85 11.72
N TYR A 289 -0.34 -24.16 11.18
CA TYR A 289 -0.30 -22.71 10.97
C TYR A 289 -0.16 -21.92 12.27
N ALA A 290 -0.78 -22.38 13.37
CA ALA A 290 -0.69 -21.71 14.66
C ALA A 290 0.72 -21.85 15.25
N ALA A 291 1.32 -23.04 15.17
CA ALA A 291 2.71 -23.24 15.54
C ALA A 291 3.67 -22.44 14.63
N TYR A 292 3.35 -22.32 13.34
CA TYR A 292 4.16 -21.59 12.38
C TYR A 292 4.15 -20.07 12.63
N LEU A 293 3.09 -19.49 13.21
CA LEU A 293 3.11 -18.09 13.67
C LEU A 293 4.21 -17.81 14.69
N GLU A 294 4.47 -18.75 15.61
CA GLU A 294 5.56 -18.61 16.56
C GLU A 294 6.92 -18.65 15.87
N VAL A 295 7.04 -19.40 14.77
CA VAL A 295 8.23 -19.39 13.91
C VAL A 295 8.40 -18.02 13.25
N CYS A 296 7.33 -17.43 12.71
CA CYS A 296 7.36 -16.07 12.15
C CYS A 296 7.79 -15.04 13.20
N ARG A 297 7.19 -15.06 14.39
CA ARG A 297 7.55 -14.15 15.50
C ARG A 297 8.99 -14.35 15.97
N ALA A 298 9.46 -15.60 16.03
CA ALA A 298 10.84 -15.90 16.39
C ALA A 298 11.83 -15.37 15.34
N ARG A 299 11.49 -15.46 14.05
CA ARG A 299 12.28 -14.90 12.96
C ARG A 299 12.35 -13.37 13.05
N GLU A 300 11.24 -12.69 13.27
CA GLU A 300 11.21 -11.23 13.45
C GLU A 300 12.10 -10.80 14.63
N ARG A 301 11.96 -11.46 15.79
CA ARG A 301 12.83 -11.21 16.96
C ARG A 301 14.31 -11.45 16.66
N ALA A 302 14.63 -12.45 15.84
CA ALA A 302 16.01 -12.74 15.46
C ALA A 302 16.62 -11.67 14.52
N LEU A 303 15.79 -10.85 13.86
CA LEU A 303 16.23 -9.71 13.05
C LEU A 303 16.48 -8.45 13.87
N GLU A 304 16.05 -8.39 15.14
CA GLU A 304 16.16 -7.19 15.98
C GLU A 304 17.58 -6.63 16.09
N PRO A 305 18.64 -7.44 16.35
CA PRO A 305 20.01 -6.89 16.40
C PRO A 305 20.48 -6.33 15.05
N THR A 306 19.91 -6.83 13.94
CA THR A 306 20.18 -6.30 12.60
C THR A 306 19.46 -4.98 12.40
N ALA A 307 18.21 -4.86 12.86
CA ALA A 307 17.46 -3.61 12.85
C ALA A 307 18.22 -2.50 13.62
N GLU A 308 18.71 -2.80 14.83
CA GLU A 308 19.47 -1.84 15.65
C GLU A 308 20.74 -1.33 14.94
N ARG A 309 21.45 -2.20 14.21
CA ARG A 309 22.61 -1.79 13.40
C ARG A 309 22.22 -0.88 12.24
N VAL A 310 21.13 -1.20 11.54
CA VAL A 310 20.62 -0.36 10.44
C VAL A 310 20.19 1.00 10.98
N VAL A 311 19.47 1.05 12.12
CA VAL A 311 19.09 2.30 12.78
C VAL A 311 20.33 3.12 13.13
N ALA A 312 21.31 2.54 13.81
CA ALA A 312 22.53 3.25 14.21
C ALA A 312 23.29 3.83 12.99
N GLU A 313 23.45 3.04 11.92
CA GLU A 313 24.11 3.49 10.69
C GLU A 313 23.31 4.59 9.99
N LEU A 314 21.98 4.46 9.89
CA LEU A 314 21.12 5.46 9.28
C LEU A 314 21.11 6.78 10.06
N MET A 315 21.06 6.73 11.39
CA MET A 315 21.15 7.90 12.27
C MET A 315 22.51 8.61 12.13
N SER A 316 23.59 7.85 11.92
CA SER A 316 24.93 8.44 11.70
C SER A 316 25.03 9.26 10.41
N LEU A 317 24.14 9.01 9.43
CA LEU A 317 24.05 9.77 8.19
C LEU A 317 23.20 11.05 8.30
N SER A 318 22.59 11.33 9.46
CA SER A 318 21.74 12.52 9.64
C SER A 318 22.33 13.83 9.12
N PRO A 319 23.64 14.14 9.27
CA PRO A 319 24.20 15.42 8.80
C PRO A 319 24.26 15.58 7.27
N VAL A 320 24.26 14.47 6.53
CA VAL A 320 24.46 14.48 5.06
C VAL A 320 23.18 14.27 4.26
N LEU A 321 22.15 13.72 4.89
CA LEU A 321 20.84 13.53 4.26
C LEU A 321 20.11 14.87 4.17
N LYS A 322 19.85 15.32 2.94
CA LYS A 322 19.21 16.61 2.66
C LYS A 322 17.78 16.47 2.16
N THR A 323 17.40 15.31 1.62
CA THR A 323 16.07 15.10 1.03
C THR A 323 15.39 13.82 1.55
N PRO A 324 14.04 13.76 1.59
CA PRO A 324 13.32 12.54 1.98
C PRO A 324 13.68 11.32 1.11
N LEU A 325 13.92 11.55 -0.19
CA LEU A 325 14.33 10.50 -1.12
C LEU A 325 15.72 9.94 -0.77
N GLU A 326 16.67 10.80 -0.38
CA GLU A 326 17.99 10.37 0.10
C GLU A 326 17.89 9.49 1.35
N ALA A 327 17.04 9.85 2.31
CA ALA A 327 16.83 9.05 3.52
C ALA A 327 16.27 7.66 3.22
N THR A 328 15.26 7.56 2.34
CA THR A 328 14.69 6.26 1.91
C THR A 328 15.71 5.43 1.12
N ASN A 329 16.49 6.04 0.23
CA ASN A 329 17.53 5.34 -0.51
C ASN A 329 18.65 4.84 0.42
N ALA A 330 19.04 5.65 1.42
CA ALA A 330 20.01 5.25 2.44
C ALA A 330 19.50 4.06 3.26
N LEU A 331 18.26 4.13 3.77
CA LEU A 331 17.61 3.01 4.46
C LEU A 331 17.66 1.74 3.58
N SER A 332 17.20 1.83 2.34
CA SER A 332 17.17 0.69 1.43
C SER A 332 18.54 0.04 1.24
N LYS A 333 19.60 0.84 1.06
CA LYS A 333 20.95 0.33 0.83
C LYS A 333 21.58 -0.23 2.10
N ILE A 334 21.36 0.40 3.25
CA ILE A 334 21.85 -0.08 4.54
C ILE A 334 21.16 -1.40 4.92
N ALA A 335 19.84 -1.45 4.83
CA ALA A 335 19.08 -2.65 5.12
C ALA A 335 19.47 -3.81 4.19
N GLU A 336 19.60 -3.59 2.87
CA GLU A 336 20.04 -4.61 1.91
C GLU A 336 21.40 -5.21 2.28
N LYS A 337 22.39 -4.37 2.61
CA LYS A 337 23.72 -4.81 3.06
C LYS A 337 23.64 -5.68 4.31
N HIS A 338 22.99 -5.20 5.37
CA HIS A 338 22.90 -5.93 6.63
C HIS A 338 22.07 -7.22 6.51
N MET A 339 21.09 -7.23 5.62
CA MET A 339 20.28 -8.43 5.35
C MET A 339 21.02 -9.48 4.54
N LEU A 340 21.88 -9.10 3.59
CA LEU A 340 22.80 -10.04 2.93
C LEU A 340 23.75 -10.68 3.94
N ASP A 341 24.34 -9.88 4.83
CA ASP A 341 25.24 -10.36 5.88
C ASP A 341 24.53 -11.31 6.83
N ARG A 342 23.27 -11.01 7.19
CA ARG A 342 22.43 -11.92 7.96
C ARG A 342 22.12 -13.20 7.19
N ALA A 343 21.80 -13.10 5.90
CA ALA A 343 21.49 -14.24 5.06
C ALA A 343 22.68 -15.18 4.85
N LEU A 344 23.92 -14.71 5.01
CA LEU A 344 25.10 -15.60 5.01
C LEU A 344 25.01 -16.68 6.09
N ILE A 345 24.50 -16.34 7.28
CA ILE A 345 24.40 -17.26 8.42
C ILE A 345 23.00 -17.83 8.61
N ASP A 346 21.97 -17.12 8.15
CA ASP A 346 20.56 -17.51 8.31
C ASP A 346 20.04 -18.13 7.02
N HIS A 347 20.12 -19.46 6.93
CA HIS A 347 19.64 -20.22 5.77
C HIS A 347 18.11 -20.22 5.63
N SER A 348 17.37 -19.72 6.61
CA SER A 348 15.91 -19.54 6.46
C SER A 348 15.55 -18.36 5.56
N ILE A 349 16.52 -17.46 5.30
CA ILE A 349 16.38 -16.37 4.34
C ILE A 349 16.68 -16.91 2.94
N ASP A 350 15.67 -16.86 2.07
CA ASP A 350 15.82 -17.23 0.67
C ASP A 350 16.76 -16.25 -0.04
N ALA A 351 17.85 -16.73 -0.60
CA ALA A 351 18.85 -15.90 -1.27
C ALA A 351 18.27 -15.16 -2.49
N ARG A 352 17.20 -15.69 -3.10
CA ARG A 352 16.56 -15.12 -4.29
C ARG A 352 15.91 -13.76 -4.05
N VAL A 353 15.61 -13.41 -2.79
CA VAL A 353 15.04 -12.09 -2.44
C VAL A 353 15.99 -10.93 -2.72
N PHE A 354 17.28 -11.21 -2.95
CA PHE A 354 18.30 -10.24 -3.33
C PHE A 354 18.55 -10.19 -4.85
N GLY A 355 17.80 -10.96 -5.64
CA GLY A 355 17.97 -11.09 -7.08
C GLY A 355 18.88 -12.26 -7.49
N ALA A 356 18.68 -12.77 -8.71
CA ALA A 356 19.28 -14.04 -9.17
C ALA A 356 20.82 -14.09 -9.05
N LYS A 357 21.53 -13.04 -9.48
CA LYS A 357 22.99 -13.02 -9.43
C LYS A 357 23.53 -12.96 -7.99
N ALA A 358 22.96 -12.08 -7.16
CA ALA A 358 23.33 -12.01 -5.74
C ALA A 358 22.99 -13.31 -5.00
N ALA A 359 21.92 -14.00 -5.39
CA ALA A 359 21.55 -15.29 -4.82
C ALA A 359 22.61 -16.38 -5.09
N MET A 360 23.13 -16.43 -6.32
CA MET A 360 24.24 -17.33 -6.68
C MET A 360 25.50 -17.01 -5.88
N ASP A 361 25.88 -15.74 -5.80
CA ASP A 361 27.07 -15.28 -5.08
C ASP A 361 26.94 -15.54 -3.57
N LEU A 362 25.74 -15.36 -2.98
CA LEU A 362 25.46 -15.68 -1.59
C LEU A 362 25.50 -17.20 -1.31
N ALA A 363 25.03 -18.02 -2.25
CA ALA A 363 25.14 -19.48 -2.13
C ALA A 363 26.61 -19.95 -2.16
N GLU A 364 27.44 -19.34 -3.01
CA GLU A 364 28.90 -19.55 -3.02
C GLU A 364 29.55 -19.10 -1.70
N ALA A 365 29.13 -17.94 -1.17
CA ALA A 365 29.61 -17.45 0.12
C ALA A 365 29.26 -18.42 1.27
N ARG A 366 28.01 -18.92 1.32
CA ARG A 366 27.58 -19.95 2.29
C ARG A 366 28.42 -21.22 2.18
N PHE A 367 28.65 -21.71 0.96
CA PHE A 367 29.49 -22.89 0.70
C PHE A 367 30.93 -22.74 1.23
N HIS A 368 31.53 -21.56 1.08
CA HIS A 368 32.87 -21.28 1.59
C HIS A 368 32.91 -21.01 3.10
N TYR A 369 31.85 -20.43 3.65
CA TYR A 369 31.71 -20.15 5.08
C TYR A 369 31.70 -21.46 5.89
N GLU A 370 30.93 -22.46 5.43
CA GLU A 370 30.88 -23.80 6.02
C GLU A 370 32.24 -24.54 6.02
N ARG A 371 33.18 -24.10 5.17
CA ARG A 371 34.53 -24.70 5.04
C ARG A 371 35.63 -23.88 5.71
N GLY A 372 35.30 -22.73 6.31
CA GLY A 372 36.29 -21.82 6.91
C GLY A 372 37.14 -21.05 5.89
N ASN A 373 36.73 -21.00 4.61
CA ASN A 373 37.44 -20.33 3.53
C ASN A 373 37.14 -18.82 3.50
N MET A 374 37.55 -18.09 4.53
CA MET A 374 37.11 -16.71 4.78
C MET A 374 37.47 -15.71 3.67
N GLN A 375 38.57 -15.93 2.94
CA GLN A 375 38.94 -15.06 1.82
C GLN A 375 37.93 -15.18 0.66
N GLN A 376 37.49 -16.41 0.37
CA GLN A 376 36.49 -16.67 -0.67
C GLN A 376 35.10 -16.18 -0.23
N VAL A 377 34.75 -16.33 1.06
CA VAL A 377 33.52 -15.74 1.64
C VAL A 377 33.49 -14.24 1.37
N GLN A 378 34.58 -13.54 1.69
CA GLN A 378 34.65 -12.09 1.49
C GLN A 378 34.50 -11.70 0.02
N SER A 379 35.17 -12.43 -0.89
CA SER A 379 35.07 -12.19 -2.33
C SER A 379 33.63 -12.39 -2.85
N ALA A 380 33.00 -13.49 -2.47
CA ALA A 380 31.64 -13.82 -2.88
C ALA A 380 30.61 -12.84 -2.28
N MET A 381 30.74 -12.47 -1.01
CA MET A 381 29.88 -11.46 -0.37
C MET A 381 30.02 -10.08 -1.00
N ASN A 382 31.23 -9.66 -1.38
CA ASN A 382 31.43 -8.39 -2.10
C ASN A 382 30.72 -8.41 -3.47
N SER A 383 30.81 -9.54 -4.18
CA SER A 383 30.05 -9.73 -5.42
C SER A 383 28.54 -9.73 -5.19
N ALA A 384 28.06 -10.41 -4.16
CA ALA A 384 26.64 -10.45 -3.79
C ALA A 384 26.11 -9.05 -3.49
N ARG A 385 26.81 -8.26 -2.67
CA ARG A 385 26.44 -6.86 -2.33
C ARG A 385 26.40 -5.97 -3.57
N LYS A 386 27.35 -6.11 -4.49
CA LYS A 386 27.37 -5.34 -5.75
C LYS A 386 26.18 -5.67 -6.66
N ASN A 387 25.74 -6.92 -6.66
CA ASN A 387 24.69 -7.41 -7.55
C ASN A 387 23.30 -7.45 -6.91
N ALA A 388 23.20 -7.13 -5.61
CA ALA A 388 21.95 -7.19 -4.89
C ALA A 388 20.94 -6.15 -5.38
N ARG A 389 19.71 -6.61 -5.50
CA ARG A 389 18.53 -5.82 -5.86
C ARG A 389 17.36 -6.34 -5.04
N SER A 390 17.29 -5.93 -3.78
CA SER A 390 16.18 -6.24 -2.89
C SER A 390 15.14 -5.12 -2.96
N GLY A 391 13.87 -5.48 -3.15
CA GLY A 391 12.74 -4.58 -2.98
C GLY A 391 12.13 -4.76 -1.60
N SER A 392 11.68 -3.69 -0.96
CA SER A 392 10.88 -3.75 0.27
C SER A 392 9.39 -3.67 -0.06
N CYS A 393 8.98 -2.59 -0.73
CA CYS A 393 7.65 -2.42 -1.33
C CYS A 393 7.74 -1.57 -2.59
N ALA A 394 6.71 -1.66 -3.43
CA ALA A 394 6.62 -0.95 -4.69
C ALA A 394 6.30 0.54 -4.49
N SER A 395 7.29 1.37 -4.10
CA SER A 395 7.06 2.79 -3.78
C SER A 395 7.17 3.73 -4.98
N GLY A 396 7.37 3.24 -6.21
CA GLY A 396 7.49 4.07 -7.43
C GLY A 396 8.76 4.92 -7.53
N ALA A 397 9.49 5.13 -6.42
CA ALA A 397 10.80 5.73 -6.42
C ALA A 397 11.81 4.75 -7.00
N SER A 398 12.27 4.98 -8.24
CA SER A 398 13.35 4.19 -8.81
C SER A 398 14.64 4.46 -8.04
N ILE A 399 15.18 3.46 -7.35
CA ILE A 399 16.51 3.52 -6.74
C ILE A 399 17.53 3.58 -7.89
N SER A 400 18.03 4.77 -8.23
CA SER A 400 19.20 4.89 -9.11
C SER A 400 20.45 4.55 -8.30
N ASN A 401 21.30 3.68 -8.84
CA ASN A 401 22.55 3.30 -8.17
C ASN A 401 23.58 4.44 -8.08
N GLU A 402 23.32 5.59 -8.71
CA GLU A 402 24.27 6.70 -8.86
C GLU A 402 24.47 7.54 -7.58
N ASN A 403 23.70 7.30 -6.52
CA ASN A 403 23.80 7.99 -5.23
C ASN A 403 23.97 7.00 -4.06
N SER A 404 24.73 5.92 -4.27
CA SER A 404 25.00 4.96 -3.19
C SER A 404 25.82 5.62 -2.06
N PRO A 405 25.41 5.49 -0.77
CA PRO A 405 26.22 5.93 0.37
C PRO A 405 27.43 5.01 0.63
N TYR A 406 27.64 3.99 -0.22
CA TYR A 406 28.74 3.04 -0.13
C TYR A 406 29.75 3.22 -1.24
N ASN A 407 31.02 2.99 -0.92
CA ASN A 407 32.11 2.79 -1.87
C ASN A 407 31.92 1.48 -2.66
N ASP A 408 32.67 1.31 -3.75
CA ASP A 408 32.65 0.08 -4.58
C ASP A 408 33.01 -1.20 -3.81
N ASP A 409 33.72 -1.07 -2.69
CA ASP A 409 34.11 -2.15 -1.80
C ASP A 409 33.04 -2.48 -0.73
N GLY A 410 31.93 -1.74 -0.70
CA GLY A 410 30.83 -1.89 0.26
C GLY A 410 31.05 -1.21 1.61
N THR A 411 32.15 -0.48 1.80
CA THR A 411 32.35 0.38 2.98
C THR A 411 31.50 1.64 2.89
N LEU A 412 31.02 2.15 4.04
CA LEU A 412 30.25 3.39 4.07
C LEU A 412 31.17 4.56 3.71
N LYS A 413 30.72 5.44 2.81
CA LYS A 413 31.43 6.66 2.49
C LYS A 413 31.50 7.56 3.72
N THR A 414 32.62 8.24 3.92
CA THR A 414 32.70 9.28 4.93
C THR A 414 31.87 10.49 4.51
N VAL A 415 31.48 11.33 5.47
CA VAL A 415 30.76 12.58 5.20
C VAL A 415 31.50 13.42 4.16
N GLU A 416 32.82 13.52 4.27
CA GLU A 416 33.67 14.28 3.35
C GLU A 416 33.72 13.66 1.94
N GLN A 417 33.62 12.34 1.83
CA GLN A 417 33.54 11.67 0.52
C GLN A 417 32.20 11.98 -0.17
N ILE A 418 31.09 11.91 0.58
CA ILE A 418 29.76 12.21 0.06
C ILE A 418 29.67 13.68 -0.38
N GLU A 419 30.17 14.61 0.43
CA GLU A 419 30.18 16.03 0.09
C GLU A 419 31.02 16.32 -1.15
N ARG A 420 32.22 15.74 -1.24
CA ARG A 420 33.09 15.89 -2.43
C ARG A 420 32.45 15.36 -3.70
N GLU A 421 31.87 14.16 -3.67
CA GLU A 421 31.17 13.60 -4.84
C GLU A 421 29.98 14.48 -5.27
N ARG A 422 29.35 15.17 -4.32
CA ARG A 422 28.26 16.10 -4.59
C ARG A 422 28.75 17.41 -5.21
N GLU A 423 29.91 17.91 -4.79
CA GLU A 423 30.58 19.06 -5.40
C GLU A 423 31.11 18.76 -6.80
N GLU A 424 31.52 17.51 -7.04
CA GLU A 424 31.98 17.04 -8.35
C GLU A 424 30.83 16.77 -9.33
N LYS A 425 29.62 16.50 -8.85
CA LYS A 425 28.43 16.41 -9.70
C LYS A 425 28.11 17.79 -10.27
N ASP A 426 27.94 17.84 -11.59
CA ASP A 426 27.59 19.05 -12.30
C ASP A 426 26.30 19.63 -11.68
N PRO A 427 26.28 20.89 -11.20
CA PRO A 427 25.06 21.49 -10.66
C PRO A 427 23.93 21.62 -11.69
N SER A 428 24.21 21.35 -12.99
CA SER A 428 23.19 21.15 -14.00
C SER A 428 22.52 19.76 -13.99
N ASP A 429 22.97 18.85 -13.13
CA ASP A 429 22.36 17.53 -12.88
C ASP A 429 21.62 17.49 -11.53
N ASP A 430 21.67 18.57 -10.74
CA ASP A 430 20.84 18.76 -9.55
C ASP A 430 19.38 18.92 -9.97
N SER A 431 18.71 17.78 -10.04
CA SER A 431 17.27 17.70 -9.81
C SER A 431 16.93 18.35 -8.49
N ASP A 432 15.71 18.88 -8.38
CA ASP A 432 15.15 19.35 -7.11
C ASP A 432 15.21 18.27 -6.00
N GLU A 433 14.74 18.63 -4.80
CA GLU A 433 14.71 17.72 -3.63
C GLU A 433 14.00 16.37 -3.89
N TYR A 434 13.31 16.23 -5.04
CA TYR A 434 12.52 15.08 -5.44
C TYR A 434 13.15 14.20 -6.51
N GLY A 435 14.33 14.54 -7.03
CA GLY A 435 14.94 13.78 -8.12
C GLY A 435 14.32 14.08 -9.50
N PRO A 436 14.98 13.70 -10.60
CA PRO A 436 14.43 13.96 -11.93
C PRO A 436 13.21 13.06 -12.19
N LEU A 437 12.16 13.63 -12.80
CA LEU A 437 10.98 12.88 -13.22
C LEU A 437 11.33 12.00 -14.41
N THR A 438 11.33 10.69 -14.18
CA THR A 438 11.42 9.69 -15.24
C THR A 438 10.02 9.22 -15.62
N PHE A 439 9.70 9.25 -16.91
CA PHE A 439 8.44 8.74 -17.45
C PHE A 439 8.69 8.11 -18.82
N TYR A 440 7.71 7.33 -19.28
CA TYR A 440 7.78 6.65 -20.57
C TYR A 440 6.86 7.34 -21.57
N CYS A 441 7.36 7.60 -22.78
CA CYS A 441 6.49 8.08 -23.86
C CYS A 441 5.59 6.94 -24.37
N THR A 442 4.61 7.24 -25.21
CA THR A 442 3.69 6.22 -25.79
C THR A 442 4.40 5.15 -26.61
N GLU A 443 5.64 5.43 -27.05
CA GLU A 443 6.49 4.48 -27.78
C GLU A 443 7.42 3.68 -26.84
N GLY A 444 7.27 3.82 -25.51
CA GLY A 444 8.06 3.08 -24.52
C GLY A 444 9.48 3.63 -24.28
N HIS A 445 9.83 4.81 -24.80
CA HIS A 445 11.14 5.42 -24.50
C HIS A 445 11.17 6.08 -23.13
N LYS A 446 12.26 5.83 -22.38
CA LYS A 446 12.53 6.48 -21.10
C LYS A 446 12.89 7.95 -21.32
N ASN A 447 12.11 8.86 -20.75
CA ASN A 447 12.38 10.29 -20.76
C ASN A 447 12.61 10.77 -19.32
N THR A 448 13.64 11.58 -19.14
CA THR A 448 14.01 12.15 -17.84
C THR A 448 13.99 13.66 -17.96
N ARG A 449 13.28 14.36 -17.06
CA ARG A 449 13.18 15.83 -17.01
C ARG A 449 13.25 16.35 -15.59
N ARG A 450 13.58 17.63 -15.43
CA ARG A 450 13.40 18.30 -14.13
C ARG A 450 11.90 18.52 -13.86
N ARG A 451 11.48 18.49 -12.59
CA ARG A 451 10.11 18.92 -12.25
C ARG A 451 9.92 20.39 -12.66
N GLY A 452 8.74 20.72 -13.18
CA GLY A 452 8.44 22.03 -13.78
C GLY A 452 8.94 22.23 -15.22
N GLU A 453 9.91 21.46 -15.72
CA GLU A 453 10.40 21.55 -17.10
C GLU A 453 9.44 20.79 -18.04
N LEU A 454 8.72 21.46 -18.94
CA LEU A 454 7.86 20.76 -19.92
C LEU A 454 8.69 20.11 -21.04
N LEU A 455 8.66 18.77 -21.12
CA LEU A 455 9.14 18.07 -22.32
C LEU A 455 8.07 18.08 -23.41
N THR A 456 8.31 18.87 -24.45
CA THR A 456 7.41 18.98 -25.61
C THR A 456 7.65 17.88 -26.65
N ALA A 457 8.80 17.21 -26.60
CA ALA A 457 9.16 16.09 -27.47
C ALA A 457 9.95 15.02 -26.71
N CYS A 458 9.88 13.77 -27.16
CA CYS A 458 10.69 12.69 -26.64
C CYS A 458 12.18 12.95 -26.92
N LYS A 459 13.04 12.76 -25.91
CA LYS A 459 14.50 12.97 -26.03
C LYS A 459 15.18 11.96 -26.96
N HIS A 460 14.54 10.82 -27.20
CA HIS A 460 15.02 9.80 -28.13
C HIS A 460 14.58 10.17 -29.54
N GLN A 461 15.52 10.51 -30.43
CA GLN A 461 15.23 10.78 -31.84
C GLN A 461 15.71 9.62 -32.74
N PRO A 462 14.93 9.23 -33.77
CA PRO A 462 13.58 9.71 -34.08
C PRO A 462 12.52 9.02 -33.21
N CYS A 463 11.68 9.80 -32.51
CA CYS A 463 10.46 9.31 -31.85
C CYS A 463 9.27 10.14 -32.34
N LYS A 464 8.09 9.52 -32.36
CA LYS A 464 6.87 10.13 -32.90
C LYS A 464 6.56 11.46 -32.19
N PRO A 465 6.36 12.57 -32.92
CA PRO A 465 5.84 13.81 -32.35
C PRO A 465 4.50 13.53 -31.63
N GLY A 466 4.27 14.11 -30.46
CA GLY A 466 3.09 13.74 -29.65
C GLY A 466 3.33 12.67 -28.59
N SER A 467 4.44 11.93 -28.66
CA SER A 467 4.66 10.72 -27.83
C SER A 467 4.83 11.02 -26.34
N VAL A 468 5.33 12.20 -25.98
CA VAL A 468 5.28 12.73 -24.63
C VAL A 468 4.04 13.61 -24.54
N GLY A 469 3.07 13.22 -23.71
CA GLY A 469 1.65 13.65 -23.70
C GLY A 469 1.35 15.15 -23.48
N CYS A 470 2.29 16.04 -23.76
CA CYS A 470 2.12 17.50 -23.74
C CYS A 470 1.93 18.12 -25.13
N SER A 471 1.93 17.34 -26.22
CA SER A 471 1.88 17.87 -27.61
C SER A 471 0.56 17.62 -28.36
N GLY A 472 -0.57 17.50 -27.65
CA GLY A 472 -1.92 17.46 -28.21
C GLY A 472 -2.73 18.75 -27.97
N THR A 473 -2.54 19.74 -28.83
CA THR A 473 -3.53 20.72 -29.35
C THR A 473 -4.50 21.50 -28.41
N GLU A 474 -4.50 22.84 -28.58
CA GLU A 474 -5.56 23.82 -28.25
C GLU A 474 -5.96 24.05 -26.77
N LEU A 475 -5.85 23.07 -25.88
CA LEU A 475 -6.28 23.20 -24.47
C LEU A 475 -5.37 24.11 -23.62
N ALA A 476 -4.08 24.19 -23.91
CA ALA A 476 -3.15 25.08 -23.19
C ALA A 476 -3.41 26.57 -23.47
N GLN A 477 -4.02 26.90 -24.62
CA GLN A 477 -4.45 28.27 -24.94
C GLN A 477 -5.85 28.58 -24.38
N ALA A 478 -6.73 27.56 -24.26
CA ALA A 478 -8.04 27.70 -23.62
C ALA A 478 -7.96 27.91 -22.10
N ALA A 479 -7.04 27.20 -21.42
CA ALA A 479 -6.83 27.34 -19.98
C ALA A 479 -6.32 28.74 -19.55
N SER A 480 -5.68 29.48 -20.47
CA SER A 480 -5.29 30.88 -20.26
C SER A 480 -6.45 31.87 -20.41
N GLN A 481 -7.59 31.46 -20.99
CA GLN A 481 -8.75 32.33 -21.25
C GLN A 481 -9.95 32.03 -20.34
N GLU A 482 -10.04 30.84 -19.73
CA GLU A 482 -11.17 30.45 -18.87
C GLU A 482 -11.05 30.83 -17.38
N GLY A 483 -9.94 31.47 -16.96
CA GLY A 483 -9.71 31.95 -15.59
C GLY A 483 -10.65 33.07 -15.07
N GLN A 484 -11.76 33.35 -15.76
CA GLN A 484 -12.76 34.36 -15.37
C GLN A 484 -14.21 33.86 -15.53
N LYS A 485 -14.57 32.67 -15.03
CA LYS A 485 -15.98 32.37 -14.76
C LYS A 485 -16.17 31.71 -13.40
N LYS A 486 -17.13 32.27 -12.65
CA LYS A 486 -17.47 31.99 -11.25
C LYS A 486 -17.66 30.50 -10.97
N SER A 487 -16.93 29.99 -9.98
CA SER A 487 -17.20 28.72 -9.32
C SER A 487 -18.49 28.82 -8.50
N VAL A 488 -19.50 28.02 -8.86
CA VAL A 488 -20.61 27.68 -7.96
C VAL A 488 -20.18 26.46 -7.17
N SER A 489 -20.29 26.52 -5.85
CA SER A 489 -19.81 25.47 -4.94
C SER A 489 -20.64 24.19 -5.08
N GLY A 490 -19.98 23.02 -5.09
CA GLY A 490 -20.64 21.71 -5.20
C GLY A 490 -21.64 21.41 -4.07
N SER A 491 -21.52 22.10 -2.92
CA SER A 491 -22.46 22.02 -1.80
C SER A 491 -23.85 22.57 -2.13
N GLU A 492 -23.98 23.56 -3.02
CA GLU A 492 -25.30 24.12 -3.40
C GLU A 492 -26.11 23.16 -4.29
N LEU A 493 -25.44 22.39 -5.15
CA LEU A 493 -26.09 21.38 -5.99
C LEU A 493 -26.60 20.17 -5.17
N LEU A 494 -25.89 19.80 -4.11
CA LEU A 494 -26.30 18.72 -3.20
C LEU A 494 -27.51 19.13 -2.34
N ILE A 495 -27.53 20.36 -1.83
CA ILE A 495 -28.66 20.93 -1.08
C ILE A 495 -29.90 21.03 -1.96
N GLU A 496 -29.75 21.36 -3.25
CA GLU A 496 -30.88 21.47 -4.17
C GLU A 496 -31.42 20.10 -4.66
N ALA A 497 -30.56 19.08 -4.72
CA ALA A 497 -30.95 17.70 -4.95
C ALA A 497 -31.71 17.11 -3.75
N LEU A 498 -31.25 17.39 -2.52
CA LEU A 498 -31.91 16.97 -1.28
C LEU A 498 -33.27 17.68 -1.09
N LYS A 499 -33.38 18.98 -1.42
CA LYS A 499 -34.66 19.71 -1.41
C LYS A 499 -35.68 19.12 -2.39
N LYS A 500 -35.24 18.62 -3.56
CA LYS A 500 -36.11 17.95 -4.55
C LYS A 500 -36.55 16.54 -4.13
N LEU A 501 -35.79 15.89 -3.25
CA LEU A 501 -36.15 14.58 -2.68
C LEU A 501 -37.13 14.72 -1.50
N VAL A 502 -37.02 15.79 -0.70
CA VAL A 502 -37.91 16.07 0.43
C VAL A 502 -39.24 16.71 -0.01
N SER A 503 -39.29 17.39 -1.17
CA SER A 503 -40.51 18.07 -1.65
C SER A 503 -41.46 17.21 -2.49
N LYS A 504 -41.21 15.90 -2.64
CA LYS A 504 -42.14 14.98 -3.33
C LYS A 504 -42.99 14.25 -2.30
N ASP A 505 -44.02 14.94 -1.82
CA ASP A 505 -45.19 14.34 -1.20
C ASP A 505 -45.79 13.29 -2.14
N ALA A 506 -45.61 12.03 -1.78
CA ALA A 506 -46.31 10.91 -2.39
C ALA A 506 -47.80 11.01 -2.01
N LYS A 507 -48.63 11.41 -2.98
CA LYS A 507 -50.08 11.22 -2.92
C LYS A 507 -50.38 9.73 -2.78
N ILE A 508 -50.80 9.34 -1.57
CA ILE A 508 -51.43 8.04 -1.30
C ILE A 508 -52.72 7.95 -2.12
N PRO A 509 -52.90 6.95 -3.00
CA PRO A 509 -54.18 6.70 -3.64
C PRO A 509 -55.13 6.08 -2.61
N GLN A 510 -56.28 6.72 -2.38
CA GLN A 510 -57.39 6.14 -1.64
C GLN A 510 -57.93 4.91 -2.39
N GLN A 511 -57.88 3.73 -1.77
CA GLN A 511 -58.63 2.57 -2.22
C GLN A 511 -60.09 2.65 -1.73
N PRO A 512 -61.07 2.22 -2.54
CA PRO A 512 -62.47 2.20 -2.15
C PRO A 512 -62.77 1.04 -1.20
N ALA A 513 -63.59 1.33 -0.20
CA ALA A 513 -64.08 0.38 0.80
C ALA A 513 -64.77 -0.84 0.16
N GLN A 514 -64.33 -2.04 0.57
CA GLN A 514 -65.06 -3.28 0.31
C GLN A 514 -65.56 -3.91 1.62
N ASN A 515 -66.83 -4.30 1.57
CA ASN A 515 -67.64 -4.91 2.62
C ASN A 515 -67.02 -6.15 3.29
N PRO A 516 -67.23 -6.36 4.60
CA PRO A 516 -66.81 -7.58 5.28
C PRO A 516 -67.80 -8.71 4.98
N LYS A 517 -67.36 -9.73 4.22
CA LYS A 517 -68.03 -11.02 4.14
C LYS A 517 -67.51 -11.96 5.22
N LYS A 518 -68.45 -12.44 6.04
CA LYS A 518 -68.34 -13.50 7.05
C LYS A 518 -67.46 -14.67 6.61
N LEU A 519 -66.43 -15.00 7.39
CA LEU A 519 -65.75 -16.29 7.36
C LEU A 519 -66.35 -17.21 8.42
N ARG A 520 -66.84 -18.36 7.95
CA ARG A 520 -67.30 -19.48 8.78
C ARG A 520 -66.09 -20.35 9.18
N ARG A 521 -66.19 -20.88 10.41
CA ARG A 521 -65.44 -22.02 10.94
C ARG A 521 -65.70 -23.29 10.12
N SER A 522 -64.65 -24.09 9.98
CA SER A 522 -64.53 -25.55 9.65
C SER A 522 -63.41 -25.68 8.60
N ASP A 523 -62.35 -26.48 8.70
CA ASP A 523 -62.15 -27.76 9.39
C ASP A 523 -60.67 -28.00 9.75
N LEU A 524 -60.50 -28.73 10.84
CA LEU A 524 -59.30 -29.44 11.29
C LEU A 524 -59.24 -30.81 10.62
N THR A 525 -58.09 -31.18 10.03
CA THR A 525 -57.53 -32.56 9.92
C THR A 525 -56.17 -32.46 9.21
N LEU A 526 -55.02 -32.68 9.87
CA LEU A 526 -54.30 -33.93 10.20
C LEU A 526 -53.65 -34.70 9.02
N ALA A 527 -52.33 -34.89 9.20
CA ALA A 527 -51.44 -35.99 8.79
C ALA A 527 -50.90 -36.04 7.34
N ALA A 528 -49.61 -35.74 7.17
CA ALA A 528 -48.50 -36.70 7.16
C ALA A 528 -47.16 -35.95 7.34
#